data_AF-A0A6L3ZCR9-F1
#
_entry.id   AF-A0A6L3ZCR9-F1
#
_cell.length_a   1.000
_cell.length_b   1.000
_cell.length_c   1.000
_cell.angle_alpha   90.00
_cell.angle_beta   90.00
_cell.angle_gamma   90.00
#
_symmetry.space_group_name_H-M   'P 1'
#
loop_
_entity.id
_entity.type
_entity.pdbx_description
1 polymer ?
#
loop_
_entity_poly.entity_id
_entity_poly.type
_entity_poly.pdbx_seq_one_letter_code
_entity_poly.pdbx_strand_id
1 'polypeptide(L)'
;MSDTLKIGELIKARTEEIGLKPSEFARMIHKTRQNVHNIFKRDTIDTQLLLEISRCLNYDFFTEYSLILRSESELEVSLESESPYLGKDKQVHIHVHLEKVDQLTEDTKSAIIESIKKGLK
;
A
#
# COMPACT_ATOMS: atom_id res chain seq x y z
N MET A 1 16.77 5.27 16.11
CA MET A 1 17.03 5.72 14.73
C MET A 1 15.75 5.47 13.97
N SER A 2 15.10 6.49 13.45
CA SER A 2 13.88 6.31 12.65
C SER A 2 14.29 5.68 11.33
N ASP A 3 13.98 4.39 11.13
CA ASP A 3 14.21 3.70 9.86
C ASP A 3 13.31 4.33 8.79
N THR A 4 13.84 5.37 8.16
CA THR A 4 13.18 6.11 7.10
C THR A 4 13.25 5.24 5.85
N LEU A 5 12.10 4.93 5.23
CA LEU A 5 12.03 4.15 4.00
C LEU A 5 12.96 4.74 2.92
N LYS A 6 13.90 3.92 2.45
CA LYS A 6 14.82 4.28 1.37
C LYS A 6 14.32 3.69 0.05
N ILE A 7 13.39 4.38 -0.60
CA ILE A 7 12.73 3.85 -1.81
C ILE A 7 13.70 3.52 -2.95
N GLY A 8 14.77 4.30 -3.10
CA GLY A 8 15.82 4.02 -4.09
C GLY A 8 16.53 2.70 -3.85
N GLU A 9 16.79 2.35 -2.59
CA GLU A 9 17.43 1.09 -2.23
C GLU A 9 16.49 -0.11 -2.44
N LEU A 10 15.19 0.06 -2.16
CA LEU A 10 14.19 -0.97 -2.46
C LEU A 10 14.06 -1.25 -3.95
N ILE A 11 14.03 -0.20 -4.78
CA ILE A 11 14.02 -0.35 -6.24
C ILE A 11 15.27 -1.08 -6.70
N LYS A 12 16.45 -0.71 -6.15
CA LYS A 12 17.71 -1.38 -6.45
C LYS A 12 17.64 -2.88 -6.11
N ALA A 13 17.22 -3.21 -4.89
CA ALA A 13 17.08 -4.58 -4.42
C ALA A 13 16.16 -5.38 -5.35
N ARG A 14 15.01 -4.82 -5.75
CA ARG A 14 14.08 -5.48 -6.66
C ARG A 14 14.68 -5.70 -8.05
N THR A 15 15.42 -4.74 -8.60
CA THR A 15 16.13 -4.94 -9.88
C THR A 15 17.17 -6.05 -9.80
N GLU A 16 17.92 -6.13 -8.70
CA GLU A 16 18.95 -7.16 -8.50
C GLU A 16 18.31 -8.54 -8.29
N GLU A 17 17.19 -8.62 -7.57
CA GLU A 17 16.43 -9.85 -7.33
C GLU A 17 15.96 -10.50 -8.63
N ILE A 18 15.48 -9.70 -9.60
CA ILE A 18 15.05 -10.22 -10.91
C ILE A 18 16.18 -10.31 -11.94
N GLY A 19 17.43 -10.09 -11.52
CA GLY A 19 18.63 -10.25 -12.34
C GLY A 19 18.84 -9.17 -13.40
N LEU A 20 18.18 -8.01 -13.30
CA LEU A 20 18.34 -6.90 -14.26
C LEU A 20 19.63 -6.13 -13.99
N LYS A 21 20.44 -5.93 -15.05
CA LYS A 21 21.58 -5.02 -14.96
C LYS A 21 21.10 -3.57 -14.91
N PRO A 22 21.82 -2.65 -14.24
CA PRO A 22 21.46 -1.23 -14.21
C PRO A 22 21.31 -0.59 -15.58
N SER A 23 22.06 -1.05 -16.60
CA SER A 23 21.93 -0.60 -17.99
C SER A 23 20.63 -1.06 -18.66
N GLU A 24 20.16 -2.26 -18.34
CA GLU A 24 18.91 -2.81 -18.88
C GLU A 24 17.73 -2.10 -18.25
N PHE A 25 17.75 -1.95 -16.92
CA PHE A 25 16.74 -1.17 -16.21
C PHE A 25 16.67 0.28 -16.71
N ALA A 26 17.83 0.93 -16.92
CA ALA A 26 17.89 2.28 -17.48
C ALA A 26 17.17 2.38 -18.84
N ARG A 27 17.35 1.38 -19.72
CA ARG A 27 16.66 1.33 -21.00
C ARG A 27 15.14 1.17 -20.84
N MET A 28 14.69 0.36 -19.89
CA MET A 28 13.27 0.12 -19.65
C MET A 28 12.52 1.36 -19.15
N ILE A 29 13.17 2.23 -18.36
CA ILE A 29 12.57 3.47 -17.84
C ILE A 29 12.96 4.73 -18.64
N HIS A 30 13.56 4.55 -19.82
CA HIS A 30 14.05 5.63 -20.69
C HIS A 30 14.97 6.63 -19.98
N LYS A 31 15.96 6.12 -19.24
CA LYS A 31 16.98 6.91 -18.52
C LYS A 31 18.39 6.42 -18.87
N THR A 32 19.38 7.21 -18.45
CA THR A 32 20.79 6.81 -18.53
C THR A 32 21.17 5.92 -17.34
N ARG A 33 22.22 5.12 -17.50
CA ARG A 33 22.80 4.33 -16.40
C ARG A 33 23.17 5.20 -15.20
N GLN A 34 23.72 6.40 -15.44
CA GLN A 34 24.05 7.35 -14.37
C GLN A 34 22.80 7.79 -13.60
N ASN A 35 21.71 8.09 -14.30
CA ASN A 35 20.45 8.48 -13.68
C ASN A 35 19.85 7.34 -12.84
N VAL A 36 19.98 6.09 -13.30
CA VAL A 36 19.59 4.91 -12.50
C VAL A 36 20.42 4.79 -11.22
N HIS A 37 21.75 4.94 -11.30
CA HIS A 37 22.58 4.94 -10.10
C HIS A 37 22.24 6.09 -9.14
N ASN A 38 21.79 7.23 -9.66
CA ASN A 38 21.28 8.32 -8.85
C ASN A 38 19.93 7.96 -8.21
N ILE A 39 19.00 7.34 -8.96
CA ILE A 39 17.70 6.85 -8.44
C ILE A 39 17.91 5.90 -7.28
N PHE A 40 18.85 4.95 -7.39
CA PHE A 40 19.13 3.96 -6.34
C PHE A 40 19.63 4.56 -5.02
N LYS A 41 20.10 5.81 -5.02
CA LYS A 41 20.59 6.50 -3.82
C LYS A 41 19.60 7.51 -3.25
N ARG A 42 18.43 7.65 -3.86
CA ARG A 42 17.43 8.63 -3.43
C ARG A 42 16.57 8.07 -2.30
N ASP A 43 16.35 8.92 -1.31
CA ASP A 43 15.38 8.69 -0.25
C ASP A 43 13.93 8.85 -0.75
N THR A 44 13.74 9.74 -1.73
CA THR A 44 12.42 10.08 -2.27
C THR A 44 12.40 10.02 -3.80
N ILE A 45 11.25 9.69 -4.35
CA ILE A 45 11.01 9.60 -5.79
C ILE A 45 9.63 10.19 -6.09
N ASP A 46 9.55 10.93 -7.20
CA ASP A 46 8.29 11.44 -7.74
C ASP A 46 7.32 10.29 -8.08
N THR A 47 6.03 10.48 -7.79
CA THR A 47 5.02 9.41 -7.90
C THR A 47 4.81 8.92 -9.33
N GLN A 48 4.96 9.78 -10.34
CA GLN A 48 4.87 9.38 -11.74
C GLN A 48 6.06 8.48 -12.12
N LEU A 49 7.27 8.84 -11.71
CA LEU A 49 8.44 8.00 -11.90
C LEU A 49 8.33 6.67 -11.12
N LEU A 50 7.81 6.71 -9.90
CA LEU A 50 7.61 5.49 -9.09
C LEU A 50 6.61 4.54 -9.78
N LEU A 51 5.53 5.07 -10.35
CA LEU A 51 4.55 4.29 -11.09
C LEU A 51 5.15 3.64 -12.34
N GLU A 52 5.97 4.37 -13.10
CA GLU A 52 6.68 3.83 -14.27
C GLU A 52 7.62 2.68 -13.86
N ILE A 53 8.40 2.89 -12.79
CA ILE A 53 9.30 1.88 -12.23
C ILE A 53 8.52 0.65 -11.74
N SER A 54 7.40 0.86 -11.05
CA SER A 54 6.51 -0.20 -10.57
C SER A 54 6.01 -1.09 -11.70
N ARG A 55 5.55 -0.48 -12.80
CA ARG A 55 5.09 -1.23 -13.98
C ARG A 55 6.25 -1.96 -14.66
N CYS A 56 7.39 -1.29 -14.80
CA CYS A 56 8.60 -1.85 -15.40
C CYS A 56 9.11 -3.09 -14.64
N LEU A 57 9.07 -3.06 -13.31
CA LEU A 57 9.57 -4.13 -12.44
C LEU A 57 8.47 -5.11 -11.99
N ASN A 58 7.24 -4.90 -12.47
CA ASN A 58 6.04 -5.65 -12.06
C ASN A 58 5.94 -5.79 -10.53
N TYR A 59 6.07 -4.68 -9.83
CA TYR A 59 6.06 -4.60 -8.37
C TYR A 59 5.42 -3.30 -7.91
N ASP A 60 4.50 -3.37 -6.95
CA ASP A 60 3.83 -2.18 -6.41
C ASP A 60 4.64 -1.55 -5.26
N PHE A 61 5.43 -0.53 -5.57
CA PHE A 61 6.22 0.19 -4.59
C PHE A 61 5.37 1.15 -3.71
N PHE A 62 4.12 1.43 -4.08
CA PHE A 62 3.23 2.26 -3.25
C PHE A 62 2.73 1.51 -2.02
N THR A 63 2.70 0.17 -2.09
CA THR A 63 2.35 -0.68 -0.94
C THR A 63 3.31 -0.44 0.23
N GLU A 64 4.60 -0.21 -0.02
CA GLU A 64 5.60 0.06 1.02
C GLU A 64 5.26 1.33 1.83
N TYR A 65 4.91 2.42 1.14
CA TYR A 65 4.43 3.64 1.79
C TYR A 65 3.10 3.43 2.52
N SER A 66 2.20 2.66 1.91
CA SER A 66 0.89 2.36 2.51
C SER A 66 1.02 1.53 3.78
N LEU A 67 2.00 0.62 3.85
CA LEU A 67 2.30 -0.16 5.06
C LEU A 67 2.83 0.71 6.17
N ILE A 68 3.73 1.66 5.87
CA ILE A 68 4.24 2.61 6.87
C ILE A 68 3.10 3.45 7.41
N LEU A 69 2.29 4.05 6.54
CA LEU A 69 1.15 4.87 6.94
C LEU A 69 0.17 4.08 7.82
N ARG A 70 -0.08 2.80 7.48
CA ARG A 70 -0.91 1.91 8.32
C ARG A 70 -0.26 1.64 9.67
N SER A 71 1.04 1.33 9.70
CA SER A 71 1.75 1.08 10.95
C SER A 71 1.78 2.31 11.88
N GLU A 72 1.91 3.51 11.31
CA GLU A 72 1.81 4.77 12.04
C GLU A 72 0.38 4.97 12.57
N SER A 73 -0.64 4.66 11.77
CA SER A 73 -2.04 4.74 12.22
C SER A 73 -2.37 3.71 13.32
N GLU A 74 -1.77 2.52 13.30
CA GLU A 74 -1.95 1.50 14.35
C GLU A 74 -1.28 1.92 15.68
N LEU A 75 -0.15 2.63 15.59
CA LEU A 75 0.52 3.26 16.74
C LEU A 75 -0.29 4.44 17.30
N GLU A 76 -0.94 5.24 16.45
CA GLU A 76 -1.85 6.30 16.89
C GLU A 76 -3.15 5.74 17.50
N VAL A 77 -3.77 4.71 16.91
CA VAL A 77 -4.98 4.06 17.44
C VAL A 77 -4.73 3.38 18.79
N SER A 78 -3.50 2.94 19.06
CA SER A 78 -3.14 2.39 20.38
C SER A 78 -2.88 3.47 21.44
N LEU A 79 -2.64 4.72 21.04
CA LEU A 79 -2.54 5.89 21.93
C LEU A 79 -3.92 6.58 22.11
N GLU A 80 -4.76 6.55 21.09
CA GLU A 80 -6.15 7.02 21.09
C GLU A 80 -7.10 5.88 21.46
N SER A 81 -7.03 5.45 22.71
CA SER A 81 -7.87 4.37 23.28
C SER A 81 -9.39 4.60 23.31
N GLU A 82 -9.97 5.46 22.46
CA GLU A 82 -11.41 5.51 22.18
C GLU A 82 -11.73 5.64 20.67
N SER A 83 -11.18 4.75 19.84
CA SER A 83 -11.79 4.47 18.53
C SER A 83 -13.05 3.61 18.71
N PRO A 84 -14.26 4.07 18.29
CA PRO A 84 -15.51 3.31 18.47
C PRO A 84 -15.60 2.03 17.62
N TYR A 85 -14.61 1.79 16.75
CA TYR A 85 -14.59 0.64 15.85
C TYR A 85 -13.69 -0.49 16.31
N LEU A 86 -12.90 -0.31 17.38
CA LEU A 86 -12.03 -1.34 17.94
C LEU A 86 -12.68 -1.91 19.21
N GLY A 87 -13.52 -2.93 19.04
CA GLY A 87 -13.97 -3.74 20.17
C GLY A 87 -12.78 -4.47 20.80
N LYS A 88 -12.76 -4.62 22.13
CA LYS A 88 -11.68 -5.24 22.91
C LYS A 88 -11.28 -6.68 22.52
N ASP A 89 -12.05 -7.32 21.64
CA ASP A 89 -11.83 -8.68 21.18
C ASP A 89 -11.28 -8.68 19.75
N LYS A 90 -10.22 -9.44 19.50
CA LYS A 90 -9.50 -9.60 18.21
C LYS A 90 -10.42 -10.05 17.07
N GLN A 91 -11.27 -9.17 16.55
CA GLN A 91 -12.14 -9.44 15.42
C GLN A 91 -11.59 -8.78 14.15
N VAL A 92 -11.78 -9.46 13.02
CA VAL A 92 -11.40 -8.97 11.70
C VAL A 92 -12.49 -8.01 11.21
N HIS A 93 -12.10 -6.79 10.83
CA HIS A 93 -13.02 -5.80 10.27
C HIS A 93 -12.94 -5.76 8.74
N ILE A 94 -14.09 -5.72 8.08
CA ILE A 94 -14.21 -5.56 6.62
C ILE A 94 -14.97 -4.26 6.35
N HIS A 95 -14.34 -3.33 5.64
CA HIS A 95 -14.99 -2.12 5.14
C HIS A 95 -15.61 -2.38 3.76
N VAL A 96 -16.92 -2.22 3.66
CA VAL A 96 -17.67 -2.36 2.41
C VAL A 96 -18.26 -1.00 2.05
N HIS A 97 -17.89 -0.47 0.89
CA HIS A 97 -18.50 0.74 0.33
C HIS A 97 -19.72 0.32 -0.49
N LEU A 98 -20.91 0.67 -0.02
CA LEU A 98 -22.14 0.49 -0.79
C LEU A 98 -22.35 1.76 -1.63
N GLU A 99 -22.62 1.61 -2.93
CA GLU A 99 -23.07 2.74 -3.74
C GLU A 99 -24.30 3.37 -3.09
N LYS A 100 -24.46 4.70 -3.22
CA LYS A 100 -25.53 5.47 -2.59
C LYS A 100 -26.90 4.90 -2.98
N VAL A 101 -27.38 3.95 -2.18
CA VAL A 101 -28.79 3.61 -2.08
C VAL A 101 -29.33 4.71 -1.20
N ASP A 102 -29.92 5.73 -1.81
CA ASP A 102 -30.58 6.81 -1.10
C ASP A 102 -31.57 6.18 -0.10
N GLN A 103 -31.17 6.21 1.17
CA GLN A 103 -31.85 5.58 2.31
C GLN A 103 -31.87 4.05 2.27
N LEU A 104 -30.76 3.42 2.70
CA LEU A 104 -30.81 2.05 3.21
C LEU A 104 -31.84 1.99 4.36
N THR A 105 -33.01 1.44 4.07
CA THR A 105 -34.02 1.13 5.09
C THR A 105 -33.44 0.11 6.09
N GLU A 106 -33.92 0.13 7.34
CA GLU A 106 -33.49 -0.84 8.38
C GLU A 106 -33.67 -2.30 7.92
N ASP A 107 -34.69 -2.57 7.11
CA ASP A 107 -34.92 -3.87 6.50
C ASP A 107 -33.80 -4.26 5.53
N THR A 108 -33.35 -3.32 4.69
CA THR A 108 -32.26 -3.55 3.73
C THR A 108 -30.92 -3.79 4.45
N LYS A 109 -30.64 -3.02 5.51
CA LYS A 109 -29.44 -3.24 6.34
C LYS A 109 -29.45 -4.62 6.97
N SER A 110 -30.58 -5.03 7.53
CA SER A 110 -30.75 -6.33 8.18
C SER A 110 -30.53 -7.49 7.20
N ALA A 111 -31.10 -7.40 6.00
CA ALA A 111 -30.93 -8.40 4.95
C ALA A 111 -29.48 -8.52 4.45
N ILE A 112 -28.76 -7.41 4.33
CA ILE A 112 -27.34 -7.40 3.96
C ILE A 112 -26.51 -8.08 5.05
N ILE A 113 -26.73 -7.74 6.32
CA ILE A 113 -26.01 -8.34 7.45
C ILE A 113 -26.26 -9.86 7.51
N GLU A 114 -27.50 -10.30 7.30
CA GLU A 114 -27.83 -11.73 7.29
C GLU A 114 -27.14 -12.46 6.13
N SER A 115 -27.13 -11.86 4.94
CA SER A 115 -26.47 -12.42 3.75
C SER A 115 -24.96 -12.58 3.96
N ILE A 116 -24.31 -11.58 4.57
CA ILE A 116 -22.89 -11.65 4.93
C ILE A 116 -22.64 -12.76 5.96
N LYS A 117 -23.45 -12.82 7.02
CA LYS A 117 -23.33 -13.88 8.06
C LYS A 117 -23.50 -15.29 7.48
N LYS A 118 -24.39 -15.46 6.51
CA LYS A 118 -24.62 -16.74 5.83
C LYS A 118 -23.43 -17.14 4.96
N GLY A 119 -22.82 -16.19 4.25
CA GLY A 119 -21.65 -16.44 3.40
C GLY A 119 -20.35 -16.72 4.16
N LEU A 120 -20.28 -16.37 5.45
CA LEU A 120 -19.12 -16.63 6.32
C LEU A 120 -19.19 -17.98 7.06
N LYS A 121 -20.30 -18.72 6.97
CA LYS A 121 -20.42 -20.10 7.47
C LYS A 121 -19.94 -21.12 6.45
#